data_AF-A0A838K115-F1
#
_entry.id   AF-A0A838K115-F1
#
_cell.length_a   1.000
_cell.length_b   1.000
_cell.length_c   1.000
_cell.angle_alpha   90.00
_cell.angle_beta   90.00
_cell.angle_gamma   90.00
#
_symmetry.space_group_name_H-M   'P 1'
#
loop_
_entity.id
_entity.type
_entity.pdbx_description
1 polymer ?
#
loop_
_entity_poly.entity_id
_entity_poly.type
_entity_poly.pdbx_seq_one_letter_code
_entity_poly.pdbx_strand_id
1 'polypeptide(L)'
;MGDVELGLAHARREVDDGLYRSRWERATPAQRDFLGVLAGMGAEGPATVAEIAKAMGKPRTSDISVARDELIKKGLVYAPERGLLAFTVPGMHDFIDRQP
;
A
#
# COMPACT_ATOMS: atom_id res chain seq x y z
N MET A 1 25.34 12.02 -21.75
CA MET A 1 23.87 12.12 -21.85
C MET A 1 23.23 11.16 -20.84
N GLY A 2 23.67 11.21 -19.57
CA GLY A 2 23.29 10.23 -18.53
C GLY A 2 23.05 10.82 -17.12
N ASP A 3 23.22 12.13 -16.93
CA ASP A 3 23.03 12.77 -15.61
C ASP A 3 21.59 13.25 -15.35
N VAL A 4 20.78 13.43 -16.40
CA VAL A 4 19.41 13.95 -16.27
C VAL A 4 18.44 12.88 -15.77
N GLU A 5 18.61 11.61 -16.16
CA GLU A 5 17.76 10.50 -15.72
C GLU A 5 17.99 10.14 -14.25
N LEU A 6 19.25 10.17 -13.79
CA LEU A 6 19.61 9.96 -12.38
C LEU A 6 19.08 11.10 -11.48
N GLY A 7 19.20 12.36 -11.93
CA GLY A 7 18.66 13.52 -11.20
C GLY A 7 17.14 13.49 -11.06
N LEU A 8 16.42 13.06 -12.11
CA LEU A 8 14.96 12.91 -12.08
C LEU A 8 14.50 11.76 -11.18
N ALA A 9 15.19 10.61 -11.21
CA ALA A 9 14.85 9.47 -10.36
C ALA A 9 15.11 9.76 -8.86
N HIS A 10 16.14 10.54 -8.53
CA HIS A 10 16.38 10.98 -7.15
C HIS A 10 15.39 12.06 -6.70
N ALA A 11 15.12 13.07 -7.54
CA ALA A 11 14.13 14.10 -7.22
C ALA A 11 12.70 13.53 -7.07
N ARG A 12 12.35 12.52 -7.89
CA ARG A 12 11.07 11.80 -7.77
C ARG A 12 10.98 11.04 -6.46
N ARG A 13 12.03 10.29 -6.09
CA ARG A 13 12.09 9.57 -4.80
C ARG A 13 11.96 10.50 -3.58
N GLU A 14 12.58 11.66 -3.58
CA GLU A 14 12.48 12.60 -2.43
C GLU A 14 11.09 13.24 -2.30
N VAL A 15 10.44 13.57 -3.41
CA VAL A 15 9.04 14.03 -3.41
C VAL A 15 8.10 12.89 -2.98
N ASP A 16 8.37 11.70 -3.47
CA ASP A 16 7.61 10.49 -3.18
C ASP A 16 7.72 10.11 -1.69
N ASP A 17 8.89 10.24 -1.05
CA ASP A 17 9.05 9.95 0.39
C ASP A 17 8.18 10.85 1.28
N GLY A 18 8.07 12.14 0.96
CA GLY A 18 7.13 13.05 1.64
C GLY A 18 5.67 12.67 1.38
N LEU A 19 5.36 12.28 0.15
CA LEU A 19 4.03 11.83 -0.29
C LEU A 19 3.58 10.54 0.40
N TYR A 20 4.50 9.57 0.55
CA TYR A 20 4.30 8.29 1.22
C TYR A 20 4.14 8.48 2.72
N ARG A 21 5.02 9.26 3.36
CA ARG A 21 4.94 9.56 4.79
C ARG A 21 3.61 10.19 5.16
N SER A 22 3.18 11.24 4.45
CA SER A 22 1.89 11.90 4.71
C SER A 22 0.70 10.94 4.57
N ARG A 23 0.79 9.98 3.65
CA ARG A 23 -0.21 8.93 3.46
C ARG A 23 -0.20 7.90 4.59
N TRP A 24 0.98 7.41 4.96
CA TRP A 24 1.20 6.46 6.04
C TRP A 24 0.76 6.99 7.40
N GLU A 25 1.06 8.25 7.69
CA GLU A 25 0.70 8.89 8.97
C GLU A 25 -0.82 9.00 9.16
N ARG A 26 -1.59 9.13 8.07
CA ARG A 26 -3.06 9.17 8.09
C ARG A 26 -3.70 7.78 8.30
N ALA A 27 -2.94 6.70 8.18
CA ALA A 27 -3.44 5.35 8.47
C ALA A 27 -3.45 5.09 9.98
N THR A 28 -4.53 4.50 10.49
CA THR A 28 -4.62 4.02 11.89
C THR A 28 -3.71 2.81 12.10
N PRO A 29 -3.39 2.39 13.34
CA PRO A 29 -2.57 1.20 13.58
C PRO A 29 -3.09 -0.06 12.88
N ALA A 30 -4.41 -0.31 12.93
CA ALA A 30 -5.02 -1.46 12.24
C ALA A 30 -4.95 -1.36 10.71
N GLN A 31 -5.01 -0.14 10.17
CA GLN A 31 -4.83 0.10 8.73
C GLN A 31 -3.38 -0.07 8.30
N ARG A 32 -2.42 0.30 9.15
CA ARG A 32 -0.99 0.08 8.92
C ARG A 32 -0.65 -1.42 8.88
N ASP A 33 -1.23 -2.20 9.78
CA ASP A 33 -1.12 -3.67 9.76
C ASP A 33 -1.65 -4.25 8.43
N PHE A 34 -2.83 -3.81 7.99
CA PHE A 34 -3.38 -4.18 6.68
C PHE A 34 -2.43 -3.84 5.54
N LEU A 35 -1.93 -2.60 5.52
CA LEU A 35 -1.03 -2.11 4.46
C LEU A 35 0.30 -2.87 4.47
N GLY A 36 0.83 -3.24 5.64
CA GLY A 36 2.03 -4.07 5.77
C GLY A 36 1.81 -5.48 5.24
N VAL A 37 0.67 -6.11 5.55
CA VAL A 37 0.30 -7.41 4.96
C VAL A 37 0.22 -7.31 3.45
N LEU A 38 -0.40 -6.28 2.90
CA LEU A 38 -0.49 -6.07 1.46
C LEU A 38 0.89 -5.83 0.83
N ALA A 39 1.76 -5.04 1.47
CA ALA A 39 3.13 -4.80 1.00
C ALA A 39 3.95 -6.09 0.91
N GLY A 40 3.90 -6.93 1.95
CA GLY A 40 4.59 -8.22 1.95
C GLY A 40 4.03 -9.27 0.97
N MET A 41 2.80 -9.09 0.48
CA MET A 41 2.18 -9.99 -0.50
C MET A 41 2.44 -9.59 -1.95
N GLY A 42 2.62 -8.30 -2.21
CA GLY A 42 2.58 -7.74 -3.55
C GLY A 42 3.75 -6.80 -3.78
N ALA A 43 4.93 -7.37 -4.00
CA ALA A 43 5.97 -6.70 -4.77
C ALA A 43 5.40 -6.47 -6.19
N GLU A 44 4.92 -5.25 -6.41
CA GLU A 44 4.34 -4.69 -7.65
C GLU A 44 2.93 -5.16 -8.11
N GLY A 45 2.38 -6.26 -7.59
CA GLY A 45 1.10 -6.83 -8.07
C GLY A 45 -0.11 -6.68 -7.13
N PRO A 46 -1.36 -6.74 -7.67
CA PRO A 46 -2.56 -6.82 -6.84
C PRO A 46 -2.63 -8.14 -6.05
N ALA A 47 -3.03 -8.07 -4.78
CA ALA A 47 -3.28 -9.24 -3.93
C ALA A 47 -4.79 -9.50 -3.78
N THR A 48 -5.18 -10.76 -3.55
CA THR A 48 -6.60 -11.05 -3.30
C THR A 48 -7.01 -10.63 -1.88
N VAL A 49 -8.23 -10.11 -1.75
CA VAL A 49 -8.82 -9.78 -0.44
C VAL A 49 -8.88 -11.01 0.48
N ALA A 50 -9.00 -12.21 -0.10
CA ALA A 50 -8.99 -13.47 0.65
C ALA A 50 -7.62 -13.79 1.25
N GLU A 51 -6.54 -13.60 0.50
CA GLU A 51 -5.17 -13.78 0.99
C GLU A 51 -4.84 -12.77 2.10
N ILE A 52 -5.21 -11.50 1.90
CA ILE A 52 -5.01 -10.44 2.91
C ILE A 52 -5.74 -10.81 4.21
N ALA A 53 -7.01 -11.20 4.13
CA ALA A 53 -7.77 -11.62 5.31
C ALA A 53 -7.10 -12.80 6.02
N LYS A 54 -6.63 -13.81 5.27
CA LYS A 54 -5.95 -14.98 5.80
C LYS A 54 -4.66 -14.61 6.52
N ALA A 55 -3.81 -13.75 5.96
CA ALA A 55 -2.56 -13.34 6.60
C ALA A 55 -2.78 -12.42 7.80
N MET A 56 -3.85 -11.63 7.80
CA MET A 56 -4.30 -10.87 8.98
C MET A 56 -4.97 -11.75 10.06
N GLY A 57 -5.01 -13.09 9.87
CA GLY A 57 -5.63 -14.02 10.80
C GLY A 57 -7.15 -13.85 10.93
N LYS A 58 -7.82 -13.31 9.90
CA LYS A 58 -9.25 -13.06 9.89
C LYS A 58 -9.99 -14.22 9.22
N PRO A 59 -11.07 -14.75 9.83
CA PRO A 59 -11.75 -15.92 9.29
C PRO A 59 -12.57 -15.61 8.03
N ARG A 60 -13.01 -14.36 7.82
CA ARG A 60 -13.80 -13.96 6.66
C ARG A 60 -13.27 -12.66 6.05
N THR A 61 -13.43 -12.52 4.74
CA THR A 61 -13.14 -11.26 4.03
C THR A 61 -14.01 -10.09 4.50
N SER A 62 -15.21 -10.37 5.01
CA SER A 62 -16.08 -9.35 5.64
C SER A 62 -15.50 -8.76 6.90
N ASP A 63 -14.61 -9.48 7.60
CA ASP A 63 -14.01 -8.99 8.84
C ASP A 63 -12.97 -7.88 8.60
N ILE A 64 -12.52 -7.71 7.35
CA ILE A 64 -11.60 -6.64 6.92
C ILE A 64 -12.25 -5.59 6.02
N SER A 65 -13.56 -5.68 5.76
CA SER A 65 -14.22 -4.83 4.76
C SER A 65 -14.24 -3.36 5.15
N VAL A 66 -14.44 -3.04 6.44
CA VAL A 66 -14.44 -1.65 6.92
C VAL A 66 -13.06 -1.01 6.75
N ALA A 67 -12.00 -1.68 7.21
CA ALA A 67 -10.63 -1.19 7.06
C ALA A 67 -10.25 -1.00 5.59
N ARG A 68 -10.61 -1.97 4.74
CA ARG A 68 -10.42 -1.88 3.28
C ARG A 68 -11.12 -0.65 2.70
N ASP A 69 -12.41 -0.48 2.99
CA ASP A 69 -13.20 0.60 2.42
C ASP A 69 -12.69 1.99 2.87
N GLU A 70 -12.21 2.11 4.11
CA GLU A 70 -11.55 3.32 4.60
C GLU A 70 -10.21 3.59 3.88
N LEU A 71 -9.39 2.56 3.65
CA LEU A 71 -8.14 2.69 2.90
C LEU A 71 -8.38 3.14 1.45
N ILE A 72 -9.43 2.61 0.81
CA ILE A 72 -9.88 3.05 -0.53
C ILE A 72 -10.31 4.52 -0.49
N LYS A 73 -11.15 4.91 0.46
CA LYS A 73 -11.58 6.32 0.64
C LYS A 73 -10.41 7.28 0.89
N LYS A 74 -9.38 6.82 1.58
CA LYS A 74 -8.14 7.59 1.82
C LYS A 74 -7.21 7.64 0.60
N GLY A 75 -7.51 6.88 -0.45
CA GLY A 75 -6.70 6.78 -1.67
C GLY A 75 -5.38 6.03 -1.46
N LEU A 76 -5.29 5.18 -0.44
CA LEU A 76 -4.09 4.40 -0.14
C LEU A 76 -4.01 3.12 -0.97
N VAL A 77 -5.17 2.52 -1.25
CA VAL A 77 -5.33 1.33 -2.10
C VAL A 77 -6.50 1.53 -3.06
N TYR A 78 -6.54 0.75 -4.12
CA TYR A 78 -7.67 0.67 -5.04
C TYR A 78 -7.94 -0.80 -5.43
N ALA A 79 -9.13 -1.07 -5.95
CA ALA A 79 -9.52 -2.39 -6.44
C ALA A 79 -9.46 -2.41 -7.99
N PRO A 80 -8.42 -2.99 -8.61
CA PRO A 80 -8.35 -3.07 -10.07
C PRO A 80 -9.43 -3.99 -10.65
N GLU A 81 -9.77 -5.07 -9.92
CA GLU A 81 -10.82 -6.02 -10.27
C GLU A 81 -11.55 -6.51 -9.00
N ARG A 82 -12.68 -7.19 -9.18
CA ARG A 82 -13.47 -7.70 -8.05
C ARG A 82 -12.65 -8.68 -7.22
N GLY A 83 -12.40 -8.31 -5.97
CA GLY A 83 -11.69 -9.18 -5.02
C GLY A 83 -10.17 -9.00 -5.02
N LEU A 84 -9.65 -8.05 -5.80
CA LEU A 84 -8.24 -7.67 -5.81
C LEU A 84 -8.03 -6.30 -5.14
N LEU A 85 -6.84 -6.08 -4.59
CA LEU A 85 -6.38 -4.80 -4.06
C LEU A 85 -4.93 -4.53 -4.46
N ALA A 86 -4.64 -3.28 -4.80
CA ALA A 86 -3.30 -2.78 -5.09
C ALA A 86 -3.07 -1.40 -4.47
N PHE A 87 -1.81 -1.01 -4.29
CA PHE A 87 -1.46 0.35 -3.86
C PHE A 87 -1.77 1.37 -4.96
N THR A 88 -2.33 2.52 -4.56
CA THR A 88 -2.61 3.62 -5.50
C THR A 88 -1.34 4.33 -5.96
N VAL A 89 -0.27 4.26 -5.16
CA VAL A 89 1.00 4.92 -5.46
C VAL A 89 2.08 3.86 -5.71
N PRO A 90 2.73 3.85 -6.89
CA PRO A 90 3.89 2.99 -7.15
C PRO A 90 4.98 3.18 -6.09
N GLY A 91 5.70 2.12 -5.73
CA GLY A 91 6.78 2.14 -4.72
C GLY A 91 6.32 2.30 -3.26
N MET A 92 5.02 2.43 -2.99
CA MET A 92 4.52 2.58 -1.62
C MET A 92 4.71 1.30 -0.77
N HIS A 93 4.71 0.12 -1.41
CA HIS A 93 5.03 -1.14 -0.74
C HIS A 93 6.46 -1.13 -0.17
N ASP A 94 7.46 -0.73 -0.96
CA ASP A 94 8.85 -0.60 -0.51
C ASP A 94 9.00 0.40 0.64
N PHE A 95 8.24 1.49 0.62
CA PHE A 95 8.22 2.45 1.73
C PHE A 95 7.69 1.81 3.02
N ILE A 96 6.58 1.05 2.93
CA ILE A 96 5.91 0.41 4.06
C ILE A 96 6.76 -0.71 4.65
N ASP A 97 7.40 -1.55 3.82
CA ASP A 97 8.27 -2.65 4.27
C ASP A 97 9.49 -2.17 5.07
N ARG A 98 9.86 -0.89 4.91
CA ARG A 98 10.95 -0.24 5.66
C ARG A 98 10.48 0.42 6.95
N GLN A 99 9.18 0.42 7.25
CA GLN A 99 8.66 0.96 8.51
C GLN A 99 8.72 -0.09 9.64
N PRO A 100 9.05 0.30 10.87
CA PRO A 100 9.08 -0.58 12.03
C PRO A 100 7.68 -0.99 12.52
#